data_AF-A0A9R0JKM3-F1
#
_entry.id   AF-A0A9R0JKM3-F1
#
_cell.length_a   1.000
_cell.length_b   1.000
_cell.length_c   1.000
_cell.angle_alpha   90.00
_cell.angle_beta   90.00
_cell.angle_gamma   90.00
#
_symmetry.space_group_name_H-M   'P 1'
#
loop_
_entity.id
_entity.type
_entity.pdbx_description
1 polymer ?
#
loop_
_entity_poly.entity_id
_entity_poly.type
_entity_poly.pdbx_seq_one_letter_code
_entity_poly.pdbx_strand_id
1 'polypeptide(L)'
;MRVPSPSVDRIMVADRVGQRRVERFAAFLAPLTSGRVNIAVSSIYISKVGLATALRYSLSRRAFSLAANEPEVLLLDYPSHQRRLLPLLAKTISECSSREPQNVQHNARPEG
;
A
#
# COMPACT_ATOMS: atom_id res chain seq x y z
N MET A 1 52.59 -3.78 32.19
CA MET A 1 51.96 -3.06 31.07
C MET A 1 51.68 -4.07 29.96
N ARG A 2 50.44 -4.52 29.77
CA ARG A 2 50.08 -5.56 28.79
C ARG A 2 50.00 -4.92 27.40
N VAL A 3 51.02 -5.13 26.58
CA VAL A 3 51.02 -4.67 25.19
C VAL A 3 49.95 -5.42 24.40
N PRO A 4 49.06 -4.73 23.66
CA PRO A 4 48.06 -5.40 22.82
C PRO A 4 48.77 -6.17 21.71
N SER A 5 48.36 -7.42 21.49
CA SER A 5 48.93 -8.28 20.45
C SER A 5 48.47 -7.81 19.05
N PRO A 6 49.39 -7.58 18.09
CA PRO A 6 49.06 -7.08 16.75
C PRO A 6 48.16 -8.04 15.94
N SER A 7 48.05 -9.31 16.36
CA SER A 7 47.22 -10.31 15.70
C SER A 7 45.71 -10.08 15.93
N VAL A 8 45.29 -9.64 17.12
CA VAL A 8 43.87 -9.45 17.44
C VAL A 8 43.33 -8.18 16.76
N ASP A 9 44.14 -7.13 16.70
CA ASP A 9 43.79 -5.88 16.02
C ASP A 9 43.62 -6.07 14.51
N ARG A 10 44.50 -6.87 13.88
CA ARG A 10 44.36 -7.23 12.46
C ARG A 10 43.10 -8.05 12.16
N ILE A 11 42.73 -8.99 13.02
CA ILE A 11 41.48 -9.77 12.85
C ILE A 11 40.26 -8.86 12.99
N MET A 12 40.23 -7.98 13.99
CA MET A 12 39.11 -7.05 14.20
C MET A 12 39.01 -5.99 13.08
N VAL A 13 40.13 -5.55 12.50
CA VAL A 13 40.12 -4.67 11.32
C VAL A 13 39.65 -5.43 10.08
N ALA A 14 40.08 -6.67 9.87
CA ALA A 14 39.63 -7.50 8.74
C ALA A 14 38.12 -7.78 8.79
N ASP A 15 37.60 -8.11 9.97
CA ASP A 15 36.18 -8.33 10.21
C ASP A 15 35.35 -7.05 9.94
N ARG A 16 35.84 -5.88 10.41
CA ARG A 16 35.20 -4.58 10.10
C ARG A 16 35.23 -4.21 8.61
N VAL A 17 36.26 -4.61 7.87
CA VAL A 17 36.31 -4.38 6.41
C VAL A 17 35.30 -5.28 5.68
N GLY A 18 35.11 -6.51 6.15
CA GLY A 18 34.06 -7.42 5.68
C GLY A 18 32.67 -6.82 5.89
N GLN A 19 32.37 -6.39 7.13
CA GLN A 19 31.07 -5.80 7.49
C GLN A 19 30.75 -4.53 6.68
N ARG A 20 31.72 -3.62 6.52
CA ARG A 20 31.53 -2.38 5.73
C ARG A 20 31.21 -2.64 4.25
N ARG A 21 31.68 -3.76 3.68
CA ARG A 21 31.35 -4.13 2.30
C ARG A 21 29.89 -4.56 2.18
N VAL A 22 29.39 -5.35 3.14
CA VAL A 22 28.00 -5.80 3.18
C VAL A 22 27.05 -4.62 3.41
N GLU A 23 27.39 -3.70 4.31
CA GLU A 23 26.62 -2.46 4.55
C GLU A 23 26.49 -1.61 3.29
N ARG A 24 27.59 -1.41 2.55
CA ARG A 24 27.58 -0.64 1.28
C ARG A 24 26.72 -1.33 0.22
N PHE A 25 26.85 -2.64 0.07
CA PHE A 25 26.04 -3.40 -0.88
C PHE A 25 24.55 -3.35 -0.51
N ALA A 26 24.21 -3.49 0.77
CA ALA A 26 22.84 -3.36 1.25
C ALA A 26 22.29 -1.95 1.00
N ALA A 27 23.09 -0.90 1.20
CA ALA A 27 22.71 0.47 0.89
C ALA A 27 22.44 0.69 -0.62
N PHE A 28 23.20 0.03 -1.49
CA PHE A 28 22.93 0.05 -2.93
C PHE A 28 21.63 -0.67 -3.33
N LEU A 29 21.25 -1.74 -2.62
CA LEU A 29 20.01 -2.48 -2.89
C LEU A 29 18.76 -1.88 -2.21
N ALA A 30 18.93 -1.18 -1.08
CA ALA A 30 17.87 -0.55 -0.30
C ALA A 30 16.86 0.29 -1.13
N PRO A 31 17.28 1.14 -2.09
CA PRO A 31 16.32 1.90 -2.90
C PRO A 31 15.50 1.01 -3.85
N LEU A 32 16.02 -0.13 -4.31
CA LEU A 32 15.28 -1.04 -5.19
C LEU A 32 14.17 -1.78 -4.43
N THR A 33 14.47 -2.25 -3.22
CA THR A 33 13.48 -2.93 -2.38
C THR A 33 12.43 -1.95 -1.88
N SER A 34 12.86 -0.77 -1.41
CA SER A 34 11.96 0.32 -0.99
C SER A 34 11.06 0.78 -2.14
N GLY A 35 11.62 0.98 -3.34
CA GLY A 35 10.86 1.39 -4.52
C GLY A 35 9.72 0.41 -4.86
N ARG A 36 9.96 -0.90 -4.80
CA ARG A 36 8.93 -1.92 -5.08
C ARG A 36 7.80 -1.90 -4.05
N VAL A 37 8.15 -1.81 -2.77
CA VAL A 37 7.14 -1.72 -1.70
C VAL A 37 6.32 -0.45 -1.86
N ASN A 38 6.96 0.67 -2.18
CA ASN A 38 6.28 1.94 -2.40
C ASN A 38 5.31 1.89 -3.60
N ILE A 39 5.71 1.27 -4.72
CA ILE A 39 4.85 1.10 -5.89
C ILE A 39 3.63 0.24 -5.54
N ALA A 40 3.82 -0.87 -4.81
CA ALA A 40 2.72 -1.73 -4.40
C ALA A 40 1.73 -0.99 -3.48
N VAL A 41 2.23 -0.21 -2.52
CA VAL A 41 1.39 0.60 -1.62
C VAL A 41 0.64 1.70 -2.38
N SER A 42 1.33 2.41 -3.27
CA SER A 42 0.74 3.48 -4.09
C SER A 42 -0.36 2.96 -5.02
N SER A 43 -0.18 1.77 -5.61
CA SER A 43 -1.18 1.15 -6.47
C SER A 43 -2.53 0.94 -5.76
N ILE A 44 -2.51 0.50 -4.50
CA ILE A 44 -3.72 0.32 -3.70
C ILE A 44 -4.39 1.67 -3.42
N TYR A 45 -3.61 2.69 -3.09
CA TYR A 45 -4.13 4.03 -2.82
C TYR A 45 -4.80 4.65 -4.06
N ILE A 46 -4.14 4.58 -5.22
CA ILE A 46 -4.67 5.08 -6.50
C ILE A 46 -5.95 4.32 -6.88
N SER A 47 -5.99 3.00 -6.66
CA SER A 47 -7.18 2.17 -6.93
C SER A 47 -8.40 2.62 -6.12
N LYS A 48 -8.21 2.95 -4.83
CA LYS A 48 -9.29 3.49 -3.98
C LYS A 48 -9.84 4.82 -4.51
N VAL A 49 -8.95 5.74 -4.88
CA VAL A 49 -9.34 7.06 -5.40
C VAL A 49 -10.04 6.93 -6.76
N GLY A 50 -9.52 6.10 -7.66
CA GLY A 50 -10.11 5.83 -8.97
C GLY A 50 -11.51 5.21 -8.86
N LEU A 51 -11.66 4.19 -8.01
CA LEU A 51 -12.96 3.56 -7.77
C LEU A 51 -13.95 4.51 -7.08
N ALA A 52 -13.51 5.33 -6.13
CA ALA A 52 -14.37 6.32 -5.49
C ALA A 52 -14.92 7.33 -6.51
N THR A 53 -14.09 7.84 -7.42
CA THR A 53 -14.52 8.73 -8.50
C THR A 53 -15.48 8.03 -9.46
N ALA A 54 -15.17 6.79 -9.87
CA ALA A 54 -16.03 6.02 -10.77
C ALA A 54 -17.41 5.75 -10.16
N LEU A 55 -17.48 5.39 -8.87
CA LEU A 55 -18.75 5.15 -8.16
C LEU A 55 -19.56 6.43 -8.01
N ARG A 56 -18.94 7.54 -7.59
CA ARG A 56 -19.60 8.85 -7.49
C ARG A 56 -20.16 9.28 -8.85
N TYR A 57 -19.38 9.12 -9.91
CA TYR A 57 -19.84 9.43 -11.25
C TYR A 57 -21.01 8.54 -11.68
N SER A 58 -20.95 7.25 -11.36
CA SER A 58 -22.02 6.28 -11.72
C SER A 58 -23.33 6.54 -10.97
N LEU A 59 -23.27 7.17 -9.79
CA LEU A 59 -24.44 7.57 -8.99
C LEU A 59 -25.03 8.93 -9.40
N SER A 60 -24.26 9.78 -10.09
CA SER A 60 -24.75 11.06 -10.58
C SER A 60 -25.13 11.03 -12.06
N ARG A 61 -24.51 10.14 -12.85
CA ARG A 61 -24.76 10.05 -14.29
C ARG A 61 -25.97 9.18 -14.58
N ARG A 62 -26.96 9.80 -15.19
CA ARG A 62 -28.05 9.11 -15.90
C ARG A 62 -27.69 9.02 -17.38
N ALA A 63 -27.90 7.84 -17.95
CA ALA A 63 -27.62 7.60 -19.36
C ALA A 63 -28.45 6.40 -19.82
N PHE A 64 -29.04 6.55 -21.01
CA PHE A 64 -29.95 5.61 -21.65
C PHE A 64 -31.32 5.53 -20.96
N SER A 65 -32.36 5.83 -21.72
CA SER A 65 -33.73 5.49 -21.36
C SER A 65 -34.15 4.23 -22.11
N LEU A 66 -34.81 3.31 -21.42
CA LEU A 66 -35.32 2.06 -22.00
C LEU A 66 -36.56 2.31 -22.89
N ALA A 67 -37.21 3.48 -22.78
CA ALA A 67 -38.36 3.88 -23.58
C ALA A 67 -38.39 5.40 -23.78
N ALA A 68 -38.99 5.87 -24.88
CA ALA A 68 -39.00 7.29 -25.27
C ALA A 68 -39.62 8.28 -24.23
N ASN A 69 -40.27 7.79 -23.17
CA ASN A 69 -40.92 8.59 -22.13
C ASN A 69 -40.58 8.18 -20.68
N GLU A 70 -39.62 7.27 -20.47
CA GLU A 70 -39.21 6.86 -19.12
C GLU A 70 -38.03 7.72 -18.62
N PRO A 71 -37.97 8.04 -17.31
CA PRO A 71 -36.82 8.74 -16.73
C PRO A 71 -35.55 7.92 -16.92
N GLU A 72 -34.47 8.59 -17.32
CA GLU A 72 -33.16 7.96 -17.51
C GLU A 72 -32.70 7.26 -16.22
N VAL A 73 -32.24 6.02 -16.37
CA VAL A 73 -31.78 5.19 -15.24
C VAL A 73 -30.36 5.60 -14.83
N LEU A 74 -30.05 5.50 -13.54
CA LEU A 74 -28.68 5.74 -13.05
C LEU A 74 -27.74 4.68 -13.61
N LEU A 75 -26.52 5.08 -13.96
CA LEU A 75 -25.54 4.16 -14.56
C LEU A 75 -25.19 2.99 -13.63
N LEU A 76 -25.26 3.19 -12.31
CA LEU A 76 -25.03 2.14 -11.31
C LEU A 76 -26.14 1.08 -11.27
N ASP A 77 -27.36 1.37 -11.72
CA ASP A 77 -28.47 0.40 -11.67
C ASP A 77 -28.39 -0.65 -12.79
N TYR A 78 -27.49 -0.45 -13.76
CA TYR A 78 -27.24 -1.42 -14.81
C TYR A 78 -26.41 -2.62 -14.29
N PRO A 79 -26.91 -3.87 -14.43
CA PRO A 79 -26.22 -5.05 -13.91
C PRO A 79 -24.86 -5.31 -14.60
N SER A 80 -24.70 -4.87 -15.86
CA SER A 80 -23.41 -4.91 -16.57
C SER A 80 -22.38 -3.98 -15.91
N HIS A 81 -22.79 -2.79 -15.49
CA HIS A 81 -21.94 -1.80 -14.83
C HIS A 81 -21.61 -2.22 -13.39
N GLN A 82 -22.59 -2.78 -12.66
CA GLN A 82 -22.39 -3.39 -11.34
C GLN A 82 -21.38 -4.53 -11.37
N ARG A 83 -21.50 -5.46 -12.33
CA ARG A 83 -20.56 -6.58 -12.49
C ARG A 83 -19.13 -6.15 -12.77
N ARG A 84 -18.93 -4.96 -13.35
CA ARG A 84 -17.60 -4.42 -13.60
C ARG A 84 -17.00 -3.73 -12.36
N LEU A 85 -17.79 -2.97 -11.62
CA LEU A 85 -17.29 -2.15 -10.49
C LEU A 85 -17.25 -2.89 -9.15
N LEU A 86 -18.26 -3.71 -8.84
CA LEU A 86 -18.38 -4.33 -7.51
C LEU A 86 -17.27 -5.34 -7.18
N PRO A 87 -16.80 -6.20 -8.09
CA PRO A 87 -15.68 -7.09 -7.80
C PRO A 87 -14.37 -6.34 -7.56
N LEU A 88 -14.14 -5.23 -8.27
CA LEU A 88 -12.94 -4.39 -8.10
C LEU A 88 -12.95 -3.70 -6.74
N LEU A 89 -14.12 -3.26 -6.29
CA LEU A 89 -14.34 -2.68 -4.98
C LEU A 89 -14.05 -3.71 -3.87
N ALA A 90 -14.63 -4.91 -3.97
CA ALA A 90 -14.40 -6.00 -3.01
C ALA A 90 -12.91 -6.38 -2.91
N LYS A 91 -12.21 -6.48 -4.05
CA LYS A 91 -10.78 -6.76 -4.08
C LYS A 91 -9.97 -5.68 -3.35
N THR A 92 -10.27 -4.41 -3.64
CA THR A 92 -9.56 -3.26 -3.03
C THR A 92 -9.80 -3.18 -1.52
N ILE A 93 -11.01 -3.50 -1.06
CA ILE A 93 -11.33 -3.56 0.38
C ILE A 93 -10.61 -4.73 1.05
N SER A 94 -10.58 -5.92 0.45
CA SER A 94 -9.86 -7.08 1.00
C SER A 94 -8.35 -6.80 1.16
N GLU A 95 -7.76 -6.19 0.14
CA GLU A 95 -6.34 -5.83 0.11
C GLU A 95 -5.99 -4.70 1.11
N CYS A 96 -6.95 -3.83 1.40
CA CYS A 96 -6.83 -2.80 2.43
C CYS A 96 -7.06 -3.34 3.84
N SER A 97 -8.05 -4.22 4.05
CA SER A 97 -8.40 -4.78 5.35
C SER A 97 -7.26 -5.62 5.94
N SER A 98 -6.50 -6.30 5.07
CA SER A 98 -5.25 -6.96 5.44
C SER A 98 -4.19 -6.00 6.04
N ARG A 99 -4.39 -4.68 5.97
CA ARG A 99 -3.56 -3.62 6.56
C ARG A 99 -4.31 -2.90 7.68
N GLU A 100 -4.67 -3.64 8.73
CA GLU A 100 -5.19 -3.05 9.97
C GLU A 100 -4.10 -2.19 10.64
N PRO A 101 -4.30 -0.87 10.87
CA PRO A 101 -3.36 -0.06 11.62
C PRO A 101 -3.48 -0.37 13.12
N GLN A 102 -2.47 -1.03 13.70
CA GLN A 102 -2.43 -1.42 15.12
C GLN A 102 -2.26 -0.24 16.12
N ASN A 103 -2.60 1.01 15.78
CA ASN A 103 -2.25 2.17 16.61
C ASN A 103 -3.41 2.85 17.37
N VAL A 104 -4.57 2.19 17.53
CA VAL A 104 -5.73 2.80 18.22
C VAL A 104 -5.84 2.40 19.71
N GLN A 105 -5.03 1.47 20.22
CA GLN A 105 -5.19 0.99 21.61
C GLN A 105 -4.53 1.86 22.71
N HIS A 106 -3.82 2.94 22.40
CA HIS A 106 -3.04 3.66 23.42
C HIS A 106 -3.69 4.90 24.06
N ASN A 107 -4.96 5.23 23.76
CA ASN A 107 -5.62 6.41 24.35
C ASN A 107 -6.91 6.13 25.14
N ALA A 108 -7.15 4.88 25.56
CA ALA A 108 -8.17 4.62 26.59
C ALA A 108 -7.58 4.93 27.97
N ARG A 109 -7.46 6.21 28.33
CA ARG A 109 -7.34 6.62 29.75
C ARG A 109 -8.71 6.44 30.39
N PRO A 110 -8.86 5.63 31.45
CA PRO A 110 -10.07 5.68 32.27
C PRO A 110 -9.99 6.94 33.14
N GLU A 111 -10.86 7.91 32.84
CA GLU A 111 -11.19 9.00 33.75
C GLU A 111 -11.85 8.38 35.00
N GLY A 112 -11.24 8.58 36.16
CA GLY A 112 -11.74 8.20 37.48
C GLY A 112 -11.72 9.41 38.41
#